data_AF-A0A7Z6TD13-F1
#
_entry.id   AF-A0A7Z6TD13-F1
#
_cell.length_a   1.000
_cell.length_b   1.000
_cell.length_c   1.000
_cell.angle_alpha   90.00
_cell.angle_beta   90.00
_cell.angle_gamma   90.00
#
_symmetry.space_group_name_H-M   'P 1'
#
loop_
_entity.id
_entity.type
_entity.pdbx_description
1 polymer ?
#
loop_
_entity_poly.entity_id
_entity_poly.type
_entity_poly.pdbx_seq_one_letter_code
_entity_poly.pdbx_strand_id
1 'polypeptide(L)'
;MVDIAAPGKEIPRWCDNSFQSYCYGSSGTSAATALASASAALVWSAHPDWTANQVLNVLFDTAGRDWEKGTLSKYLGHGLIRPAMNILKGKGDPGDPDISPLTEERTGGSPASPAPNSTPSASESQQPAQNENADKVDETVAAGDTEAAASDGGVPLSLIVGGIAGVAVLGAVVFAVVRRRGAA
;
A
#
# COMPACT_ATOMS: atom_id res chain seq x y z
N MET A 1 3.69 16.05 -14.75
CA MET A 1 2.76 17.02 -14.13
C MET A 1 2.44 16.55 -12.72
N VAL A 2 1.95 17.43 -11.85
CA VAL A 2 1.55 17.09 -10.47
C VAL A 2 0.04 17.27 -10.38
N ASP A 3 -0.67 16.23 -9.97
CA ASP A 3 -2.13 16.30 -9.82
C ASP A 3 -2.53 16.77 -8.43
N ILE A 4 -1.85 16.29 -7.38
CA ILE A 4 -2.07 16.72 -6.01
C ILE A 4 -0.76 16.64 -5.21
N ALA A 5 -0.61 17.51 -4.21
CA ALA A 5 0.55 17.52 -3.33
C ALA A 5 0.19 17.04 -1.92
N ALA A 6 1.19 16.50 -1.23
CA ALA A 6 1.12 16.14 0.18
C ALA A 6 2.43 16.55 0.87
N PRO A 7 2.45 16.67 2.21
CA PRO A 7 3.67 16.95 2.95
C PRO A 7 4.77 15.92 2.65
N GLY A 8 5.97 16.41 2.37
CA GLY A 8 7.11 15.55 2.02
C GLY A 8 8.43 16.02 2.61
N LYS A 9 8.42 16.96 3.55
CA LYS A 9 9.63 17.49 4.19
C LYS A 9 9.60 17.16 5.68
N GLU A 10 10.73 16.68 6.19
CA GLU A 10 10.91 16.36 7.61
C GLU A 10 9.83 15.41 8.16
N ILE A 11 9.41 14.45 7.33
CA ILE A 11 8.39 13.47 7.72
C ILE A 11 9.03 12.49 8.71
N PRO A 12 8.46 12.34 9.92
CA PRO A 12 8.96 11.36 10.90
C PRO A 12 8.84 9.95 10.33
N ARG A 13 9.89 9.16 10.49
CA ARG A 13 9.92 7.75 10.13
C ARG A 13 10.58 6.95 11.23
N TRP A 14 10.33 5.65 11.26
CA TRP A 14 11.10 4.76 12.11
C TRP A 14 12.57 4.75 11.64
N CYS A 15 13.49 4.83 12.61
CA CYS A 15 14.92 4.75 12.32
C CYS A 15 15.32 3.38 11.75
N ASP A 16 14.69 2.33 12.26
CA ASP A 16 14.92 0.94 11.88
C ASP A 16 13.64 0.11 12.06
N ASN A 17 13.75 -1.19 11.80
CA ASN A 17 12.63 -2.15 11.91
C ASN A 17 12.31 -2.57 13.35
N SER A 18 12.99 -2.00 14.36
CA SER A 18 12.66 -2.27 15.77
C SER A 18 11.44 -1.46 16.22
N PHE A 19 11.09 -0.38 15.49
CA PHE A 19 9.97 0.51 15.79
C PHE A 19 10.04 1.16 17.18
N GLN A 20 11.25 1.45 17.67
CA GLN A 20 11.46 2.02 19.01
C GLN A 20 11.79 3.51 19.01
N SER A 21 12.23 4.07 17.88
CA SER A 21 12.65 5.48 17.78
C SER A 21 12.31 6.11 16.43
N TYR A 22 11.97 7.40 16.49
CA TYR A 22 11.73 8.20 15.29
C TYR A 22 13.00 8.92 14.85
N CYS A 23 13.25 8.84 13.55
CA CYS A 23 14.24 9.64 12.85
C CYS A 23 13.52 10.76 12.11
N TYR A 24 14.09 11.95 12.22
CA TYR A 24 13.63 13.15 11.51
C TYR A 24 14.53 13.42 10.31
N GLY A 25 14.04 14.22 9.37
CA GLY A 25 14.84 14.66 8.21
C GLY A 25 14.61 13.87 6.92
N SER A 26 13.78 12.82 6.94
CA SER A 26 13.36 12.18 5.69
C SER A 26 12.51 13.18 4.89
N SER A 27 13.04 13.57 3.72
CA SER A 27 12.36 14.46 2.79
C SER A 27 12.32 13.81 1.42
N GLY A 28 11.20 13.93 0.72
CA GLY A 28 11.04 13.37 -0.61
C GLY A 28 9.59 13.16 -1.00
N THR A 29 9.36 13.08 -2.30
CA THR A 29 8.03 12.78 -2.87
C THR A 29 7.56 11.38 -2.53
N SER A 30 8.45 10.44 -2.15
CA SER A 30 8.07 9.11 -1.65
C SER A 30 7.20 9.20 -0.39
N ALA A 31 7.56 10.07 0.57
CA ALA A 31 6.77 10.28 1.78
C ALA A 31 5.44 10.99 1.46
N ALA A 32 5.47 11.99 0.57
CA ALA A 32 4.26 12.66 0.09
C ALA A 32 3.30 11.66 -0.59
N THR A 33 3.83 10.76 -1.42
CA THR A 33 3.06 9.71 -2.10
C THR A 33 2.40 8.77 -1.09
N ALA A 34 3.15 8.31 -0.07
CA ALA A 34 2.59 7.47 0.97
C ALA A 34 1.42 8.15 1.72
N LEU A 35 1.56 9.44 2.05
CA LEU A 35 0.48 10.21 2.69
C LEU A 35 -0.71 10.44 1.75
N ALA A 36 -0.46 10.65 0.45
CA ALA A 36 -1.50 10.77 -0.55
C ALA A 36 -2.31 9.45 -0.67
N SER A 37 -1.63 8.31 -0.79
CA SER A 37 -2.25 6.99 -0.83
C SER A 37 -3.03 6.66 0.44
N ALA A 38 -2.46 6.96 1.62
CA ALA A 38 -3.15 6.76 2.89
C ALA A 38 -4.42 7.60 3.00
N SER A 39 -4.39 8.84 2.51
CA SER A 39 -5.56 9.73 2.48
C SER A 39 -6.66 9.20 1.57
N ALA A 40 -6.31 8.72 0.37
CA ALA A 40 -7.26 8.07 -0.53
C ALA A 40 -7.87 6.80 0.09
N ALA A 41 -7.05 5.97 0.73
CA ALA A 41 -7.51 4.78 1.44
C ALA A 41 -8.47 5.12 2.59
N LEU A 42 -8.23 6.22 3.33
CA LEU A 42 -9.15 6.69 4.37
C LEU A 42 -10.51 7.08 3.77
N VAL A 43 -10.52 7.92 2.73
CA VAL A 43 -11.76 8.33 2.03
C VAL A 43 -12.51 7.12 1.52
N TRP A 44 -11.82 6.19 0.87
CA TRP A 44 -12.43 4.97 0.37
C TRP A 44 -12.94 4.05 1.48
N SER A 45 -12.24 3.94 2.61
CA SER A 45 -12.71 3.14 3.75
C SER A 45 -14.00 3.68 4.37
N ALA A 46 -14.22 4.99 4.32
CA ALA A 46 -15.46 5.62 4.75
C ALA A 46 -16.58 5.52 3.71
N HIS A 47 -16.23 5.28 2.44
CA HIS A 47 -17.11 5.21 1.29
C HIS A 47 -16.78 3.99 0.41
N PRO A 48 -16.99 2.76 0.92
CA PRO A 48 -16.52 1.54 0.26
C PRO A 48 -17.19 1.25 -1.09
N ASP A 49 -18.33 1.89 -1.37
CA ASP A 49 -19.09 1.83 -2.61
C ASP A 49 -18.60 2.82 -3.68
N TRP A 50 -17.70 3.74 -3.34
CA TRP A 50 -17.19 4.73 -4.28
C TRP A 50 -16.16 4.14 -5.25
N THR A 51 -16.19 4.64 -6.49
CA THR A 51 -15.15 4.36 -7.49
C THR A 51 -13.87 5.14 -7.19
N ALA A 52 -12.76 4.73 -7.83
CA ALA A 52 -11.50 5.48 -7.77
C ALA A 52 -11.66 6.93 -8.23
N ASN A 53 -12.51 7.18 -9.23
CA ASN A 53 -12.80 8.53 -9.71
C ASN A 53 -13.47 9.38 -8.64
N GLN A 54 -14.43 8.82 -7.90
CA GLN A 54 -15.14 9.53 -6.83
C GLN A 54 -14.23 9.88 -5.66
N VAL A 55 -13.39 8.93 -5.25
CA VAL A 55 -12.37 9.16 -4.23
C VAL A 55 -11.43 10.28 -4.66
N LEU A 56 -10.95 10.25 -5.90
CA LEU A 56 -10.03 11.25 -6.42
C LEU A 56 -10.68 12.63 -6.57
N ASN A 57 -11.93 12.70 -7.04
CA ASN A 57 -12.72 13.92 -7.15
C ASN A 57 -12.84 14.64 -5.80
N VAL A 58 -13.19 13.91 -4.74
CA VAL A 58 -13.28 14.48 -3.39
C VAL A 58 -11.93 15.01 -2.90
N LEU A 59 -10.84 14.29 -3.16
CA LEU A 59 -9.50 14.74 -2.80
C LEU A 59 -9.11 16.02 -3.54
N PHE A 60 -9.43 16.13 -4.84
CA PHE A 60 -9.18 17.34 -5.63
C PHE A 60 -10.07 18.50 -5.20
N ASP A 61 -11.36 18.26 -4.99
CA ASP A 61 -12.35 19.26 -4.61
C ASP A 61 -12.02 19.92 -3.27
N THR A 62 -11.54 19.11 -2.31
CA THR A 62 -11.24 19.55 -0.95
C THR A 62 -9.77 19.92 -0.72
N ALA A 63 -8.92 19.79 -1.74
CA ALA A 63 -7.51 20.14 -1.66
C ALA A 63 -7.32 21.60 -1.21
N GLY A 64 -6.39 21.81 -0.28
CA GLY A 64 -6.03 23.13 0.23
C GLY A 64 -5.27 23.93 -0.82
N ARG A 65 -5.81 25.09 -1.17
CA ARG A 65 -5.25 26.00 -2.17
C ARG A 65 -5.61 27.45 -1.84
N ASP A 66 -4.76 28.38 -2.26
CA ASP A 66 -4.97 29.83 -2.21
C ASP A 66 -5.28 30.44 -3.59
N TRP A 67 -5.29 29.63 -4.64
CA TRP A 67 -5.74 29.99 -5.99
C TRP A 67 -7.16 29.50 -6.28
N GLU A 68 -7.73 29.99 -7.38
CA GLU A 68 -9.09 29.66 -7.82
C GLU A 68 -9.28 28.17 -8.12
N LYS A 69 -10.42 27.61 -7.72
CA LYS A 69 -10.79 26.22 -8.02
C LYS A 69 -10.84 26.00 -9.54
N GLY A 70 -10.31 24.88 -10.01
CA GLY A 70 -10.23 24.56 -11.45
C GLY A 70 -8.96 25.08 -12.14
N THR A 71 -8.21 25.97 -11.50
CA THR A 71 -6.85 26.30 -11.93
C THR A 71 -5.85 25.30 -11.34
N LEU A 72 -4.90 24.82 -12.16
CA LEU A 72 -3.85 23.89 -11.71
C LEU A 72 -2.55 24.63 -11.44
N SER A 73 -2.00 24.41 -10.24
CA SER A 73 -0.65 24.84 -9.92
C SER A 73 0.37 23.90 -10.57
N LYS A 74 1.43 24.47 -11.15
CA LYS A 74 2.56 23.69 -11.69
C LYS A 74 3.20 22.77 -10.63
N TYR A 75 3.19 23.17 -9.36
CA TYR A 75 3.87 22.45 -8.27
C TYR A 75 2.92 21.72 -7.33
N LEU A 76 1.67 22.17 -7.22
CA LEU A 76 0.71 21.64 -6.26
C LEU A 76 -0.53 21.01 -6.91
N GLY A 77 -0.65 21.07 -8.24
CA GLY A 77 -1.82 20.56 -8.96
C GLY A 77 -3.11 21.20 -8.46
N HIS A 78 -4.03 20.38 -7.97
CA HIS A 78 -5.29 20.78 -7.33
C HIS A 78 -5.11 21.35 -5.91
N GLY A 79 -3.97 21.11 -5.26
CA GLY A 79 -3.64 21.64 -3.93
C GLY A 79 -2.99 20.63 -2.98
N LEU A 80 -2.92 21.00 -1.69
CA LEU A 80 -2.47 20.13 -0.61
C LEU A 80 -3.59 19.19 -0.17
N ILE A 81 -3.30 17.91 -0.03
CA ILE A 81 -4.29 16.91 0.34
C ILE A 81 -4.89 17.16 1.74
N ARG A 82 -6.22 17.00 1.87
CA ARG A 82 -6.96 17.26 3.12
C ARG A 82 -8.06 16.21 3.38
N PRO A 83 -7.73 14.94 3.68
CA PRO A 83 -8.74 13.89 3.87
C PRO A 83 -9.77 14.21 4.95
N ALA A 84 -9.38 14.96 6.00
CA ALA A 84 -10.28 15.39 7.07
C ALA A 84 -11.49 16.21 6.60
N MET A 85 -11.42 16.87 5.43
CA MET A 85 -12.56 17.62 4.90
C MET A 85 -13.71 16.70 4.53
N ASN A 86 -13.43 15.54 3.97
CA ASN A 86 -14.44 14.53 3.70
C ASN A 86 -14.74 13.70 4.96
N ILE A 87 -13.72 13.08 5.55
CA ILE A 87 -13.88 12.13 6.66
C ILE A 87 -14.55 12.75 7.90
N LEU A 88 -14.20 13.99 8.26
CA LEU A 88 -14.68 14.63 9.49
C LEU A 88 -15.74 15.70 9.27
N LYS A 89 -15.83 16.26 8.05
CA LYS A 89 -16.75 17.37 7.74
C LYS A 89 -17.77 17.04 6.67
N GLY A 90 -17.72 15.86 6.06
CA GLY A 90 -18.65 15.44 5.01
C GLY A 90 -18.63 16.35 3.79
N LYS A 91 -17.48 17.00 3.51
CA LYS A 91 -17.30 17.90 2.36
C LYS A 91 -16.63 17.17 1.20
N GLY A 92 -16.79 17.72 0.00
CA GLY A 92 -16.27 17.14 -1.22
C GLY A 92 -17.39 16.63 -2.10
N ASP A 93 -17.38 17.00 -3.37
CA ASP A 93 -18.25 16.41 -4.39
C ASP A 93 -17.55 15.19 -5.02
N PRO A 94 -18.10 13.97 -4.89
CA PRO A 94 -17.56 12.78 -5.55
C PRO A 94 -17.75 12.81 -7.07
N GLY A 95 -18.69 13.60 -7.60
CA GLY A 95 -18.98 13.66 -9.03
C GLY A 95 -19.50 12.33 -9.61
N ASP A 96 -19.44 12.23 -10.94
CA ASP A 96 -19.86 11.04 -11.68
C ASP A 96 -18.85 9.88 -11.49
N PRO A 97 -19.30 8.67 -11.10
CA PRO A 97 -18.42 7.54 -10.84
C PRO A 97 -17.57 7.09 -12.03
N ASP A 98 -18.01 7.34 -13.27
CA ASP A 98 -17.27 6.91 -14.44
C ASP A 98 -16.76 8.07 -15.31
N ILE A 99 -16.65 9.28 -14.77
CA ILE A 99 -15.84 10.35 -15.36
C ILE A 99 -14.52 10.48 -14.58
N SER A 100 -13.40 10.33 -15.27
CA SER A 100 -12.07 10.52 -14.66
C SER A 100 -11.80 11.99 -14.39
N PRO A 101 -11.50 12.41 -13.15
CA PRO A 101 -11.15 13.80 -12.86
C PRO A 101 -9.74 14.19 -13.31
N LEU A 102 -8.99 13.27 -13.92
CA LEU A 102 -7.68 13.53 -14.51
C LEU A 102 -7.80 13.89 -16.00
N THR A 103 -8.77 13.30 -16.69
CA THR A 103 -8.90 13.38 -18.16
C THR A 103 -10.22 13.97 -18.62
N GLU A 104 -11.21 14.10 -17.74
CA GLU A 104 -12.59 14.51 -18.06
C GLU A 104 -13.30 13.57 -19.06
N GLU A 105 -12.81 12.33 -19.16
CA GLU A 105 -13.33 11.33 -20.08
C GLU A 105 -14.06 10.22 -19.33
N ARG A 106 -15.01 9.60 -20.05
CA ARG A 106 -15.72 8.42 -19.56
C ARG A 106 -14.75 7.24 -19.43
N THR A 107 -14.60 6.75 -18.22
CA THR A 107 -13.90 5.50 -17.92
C THR A 107 -14.89 4.34 -17.97
N GLY A 108 -14.46 3.17 -18.48
CA GLY A 108 -15.25 1.94 -18.40
C GLY A 108 -15.21 1.43 -16.96
N GLY A 109 -16.08 1.99 -16.11
CA GLY A 109 -16.12 1.85 -14.64
C GLY A 109 -15.32 0.68 -14.12
N SER A 110 -14.15 0.96 -13.53
CA SER A 110 -13.48 -0.04 -12.71
C SER A 110 -14.37 -0.21 -11.48
N PRO A 111 -14.90 -1.42 -11.20
CA PRO A 111 -15.75 -1.62 -10.03
C PRO A 111 -15.04 -1.10 -8.79
N ALA A 112 -15.78 -0.49 -7.86
CA ALA A 112 -15.28 -0.33 -6.50
C ALA A 112 -14.73 -1.69 -6.07
N SER A 113 -13.42 -1.77 -5.80
CA SER A 113 -12.82 -3.03 -5.37
C SER A 113 -13.59 -3.48 -4.13
N PRO A 114 -14.01 -4.75 -4.02
CA PRO A 114 -14.73 -5.19 -2.84
C PRO A 114 -13.92 -4.82 -1.59
N ALA A 115 -14.58 -4.18 -0.62
CA ALA A 115 -13.97 -3.88 0.67
C ALA A 115 -13.27 -5.14 1.21
N PRO A 116 -12.13 -5.02 1.92
CA PRO A 116 -11.44 -6.20 2.45
C PRO A 116 -12.36 -6.90 3.46
N ASN A 117 -13.08 -7.92 3.00
CA ASN A 117 -13.72 -8.87 3.89
C ASN A 117 -12.60 -9.54 4.69
N SER A 118 -12.75 -9.57 6.01
CA SER A 118 -11.85 -10.27 6.93
C SER A 118 -11.99 -11.78 6.73
N THR A 119 -11.43 -12.30 5.65
CA THR A 119 -11.26 -13.73 5.35
C THR A 119 -9.77 -14.03 5.28
N PRO A 120 -9.26 -15.06 5.98
CA PRO A 120 -7.83 -15.37 5.95
C PRO A 120 -7.42 -15.77 4.53
N SER A 121 -6.52 -14.97 3.94
CA SER A 121 -5.99 -15.21 2.60
C SER A 121 -4.99 -16.37 2.64
N ALA A 122 -5.29 -17.46 1.93
CA ALA A 122 -4.29 -18.46 1.59
C ALA A 122 -3.43 -17.91 0.44
N SER A 123 -2.15 -17.65 0.70
CA SER A 123 -1.21 -17.20 -0.32
C SER A 123 -0.86 -18.34 -1.28
N GLU A 124 -1.32 -18.25 -2.53
CA GLU A 124 -0.69 -18.96 -3.66
C GLU A 124 0.37 -18.05 -4.29
N SER A 125 1.63 -18.46 -4.20
CA SER A 125 2.77 -17.79 -4.82
C SER A 125 2.76 -18.03 -6.33
N GLN A 126 2.63 -16.99 -7.16
CA GLN A 126 2.90 -17.09 -8.59
C GLN A 126 4.36 -16.76 -8.90
N GLN A 127 5.06 -17.78 -9.39
CA GLN A 127 6.42 -17.75 -9.91
C GLN A 127 6.46 -17.08 -11.30
N PRO A 128 7.39 -16.18 -11.61
CA PRO A 128 7.51 -15.61 -12.96
C PRO A 128 8.08 -16.62 -13.97
N ALA A 129 7.49 -16.64 -15.17
CA ALA A 129 7.91 -17.46 -16.30
C ALA A 129 9.26 -17.00 -16.89
N GLN A 130 10.10 -17.99 -17.22
CA GLN A 130 11.35 -17.84 -17.97
C GLN A 130 11.05 -17.55 -19.45
N ASN A 131 11.75 -16.56 -20.04
CA ASN A 131 11.98 -16.48 -21.48
C ASN A 131 13.48 -16.33 -21.71
N GLU A 132 14.01 -17.21 -22.57
CA GLU A 132 15.43 -17.42 -22.83
C GLU A 132 16.00 -16.42 -23.85
N ASN A 133 17.23 -15.97 -23.53
CA ASN A 133 18.34 -15.66 -24.43
C ASN A 133 18.34 -14.35 -25.27
N ALA A 134 19.11 -13.36 -24.81
CA ALA A 134 20.17 -12.69 -25.59
C ALA A 134 21.07 -11.81 -24.67
N ASP A 135 22.17 -12.44 -24.23
CA ASP A 135 23.56 -11.94 -24.06
C ASP A 135 23.87 -10.58 -23.37
N LYS A 136 24.52 -10.70 -22.19
CA LYS A 136 25.67 -9.94 -21.60
C LYS A 136 25.67 -8.40 -21.69
N VAL A 137 25.91 -7.59 -20.65
CA VAL A 137 26.57 -7.60 -19.31
C VAL A 137 26.13 -6.24 -18.70
N ASP A 138 25.83 -5.99 -17.42
CA ASP A 138 26.56 -6.22 -16.17
C ASP A 138 25.65 -5.82 -14.98
N GLU A 139 25.58 -6.70 -13.96
CA GLU A 139 25.57 -6.46 -12.49
C GLU A 139 24.86 -5.20 -11.88
N THR A 140 24.05 -5.21 -10.82
CA THR A 140 23.38 -6.17 -9.93
C THR A 140 22.30 -5.36 -9.19
N VAL A 141 21.12 -5.95 -9.02
CA VAL A 141 20.15 -5.53 -8.00
C VAL A 141 20.29 -6.52 -6.86
N ALA A 142 20.80 -6.08 -5.71
CA ALA A 142 20.69 -6.83 -4.46
C ALA A 142 20.62 -5.87 -3.28
N ALA A 143 19.46 -5.87 -2.63
CA ALA A 143 19.34 -5.54 -1.23
C ALA A 143 19.95 -6.69 -0.41
N GLY A 144 20.65 -6.35 0.67
CA GLY A 144 20.99 -7.27 1.76
C GLY A 144 22.47 -7.29 2.12
N ASP A 145 22.88 -6.37 2.98
CA ASP A 145 24.11 -6.53 3.75
C ASP A 145 23.94 -7.70 4.72
N THR A 146 24.62 -8.81 4.42
CA THR A 146 25.08 -9.74 5.45
C THR A 146 26.55 -10.02 5.15
N GLU A 147 27.40 -9.45 5.99
CA GLU A 147 28.82 -9.77 6.11
C GLU A 147 28.99 -11.29 6.26
N ALA A 148 29.65 -11.91 5.28
CA ALA A 148 30.18 -13.26 5.40
C ALA A 148 31.61 -13.27 4.86
N ALA A 149 32.56 -13.30 5.78
CA ALA A 149 33.94 -13.63 5.49
C ALA A 149 34.02 -15.08 4.95
N ALA A 150 34.69 -15.20 3.79
CA ALA A 150 35.39 -16.33 3.20
C ALA A 150 34.87 -17.77 3.43
N SER A 151 34.41 -18.37 2.33
CA SER A 151 34.13 -19.78 2.13
C SER A 151 35.38 -20.67 2.26
N ASP A 152 35.25 -21.78 2.98
CA ASP A 152 35.84 -23.06 2.57
C ASP A 152 34.97 -24.23 3.08
N GLY A 153 34.71 -25.21 2.21
CA GLY A 153 34.19 -26.54 2.58
C GLY A 153 32.66 -26.73 2.72
N GLY A 154 32.06 -27.31 1.66
CA GLY A 154 30.99 -28.33 1.69
C GLY A 154 29.75 -28.13 2.56
N VAL A 155 28.59 -27.89 1.93
CA VAL A 155 27.27 -27.87 2.59
C VAL A 155 26.78 -29.31 2.87
N PRO A 156 26.52 -29.73 4.12
CA PRO A 156 25.82 -31.00 4.38
C PRO A 156 24.30 -30.82 4.28
N LEU A 157 23.67 -31.78 3.61
CA LEU A 157 22.25 -31.89 3.23
C LEU A 157 21.30 -32.18 4.43
N SER A 158 21.61 -31.72 5.64
CA SER A 158 20.95 -32.18 6.89
C SER A 158 20.07 -31.15 7.62
N LEU A 159 19.71 -30.01 6.99
CA LEU A 159 18.83 -29.00 7.61
C LEU A 159 17.43 -28.87 6.98
N ILE A 160 16.97 -29.88 6.23
CA ILE A 160 15.59 -29.95 5.70
C ILE A 160 14.80 -31.07 6.41
N VAL A 161 14.82 -31.12 7.75
CA VAL A 161 13.95 -32.05 8.53
C VAL A 161 13.42 -31.44 9.85
N GLY A 162 13.66 -30.15 10.12
CA GLY A 162 13.30 -29.53 11.41
C GLY A 162 11.96 -28.77 11.49
N GLY A 163 11.23 -28.62 10.38
CA GLY A 163 10.12 -27.64 10.27
C GLY A 163 8.70 -28.20 10.31
N ILE A 164 8.50 -29.51 10.28
CA ILE A 164 7.16 -30.11 10.06
C ILE A 164 6.45 -30.51 11.37
N ALA A 165 7.17 -30.66 12.49
CA ALA A 165 6.58 -31.12 13.75
C ALA A 165 5.79 -30.04 14.53
N GLY A 166 6.09 -28.75 14.34
CA GLY A 166 5.46 -27.66 15.10
C GLY A 166 4.04 -27.30 14.66
N VAL A 167 3.71 -27.47 13.38
CA VAL A 167 2.42 -27.04 12.79
C VAL A 167 1.28 -28.00 13.13
N ALA A 168 1.58 -29.30 13.28
CA ALA A 168 0.56 -30.31 13.60
C ALA A 168 -0.02 -30.18 15.03
N VAL A 169 0.81 -29.75 15.99
CA VAL A 169 0.40 -29.64 17.40
C VAL A 169 -0.57 -28.47 17.61
N LEU A 170 -0.35 -27.34 16.95
CA LEU A 170 -1.23 -26.17 17.04
C LEU A 170 -2.61 -26.44 16.39
N GLY A 171 -2.65 -27.16 15.27
CA GLY A 171 -3.90 -27.55 14.62
C GLY A 171 -4.79 -28.45 15.49
N ALA A 172 -4.21 -29.40 16.21
CA ALA A 172 -4.94 -30.32 17.07
C ALA A 172 -5.57 -29.63 18.29
N VAL A 173 -4.89 -28.64 18.88
CA VAL A 173 -5.40 -27.88 20.04
C VAL A 173 -6.59 -27.01 19.66
N VAL A 174 -6.53 -26.32 18.52
CA VAL A 174 -7.64 -25.48 18.05
C VAL A 174 -8.87 -26.32 17.71
N PHE A 175 -8.69 -27.46 17.02
CA PHE A 175 -9.79 -28.36 16.67
C PHE A 175 -10.50 -28.94 17.91
N ALA A 176 -9.74 -29.33 18.94
CA ALA A 176 -10.30 -29.88 20.17
C ALA A 176 -11.12 -28.84 20.97
N VAL A 177 -10.67 -27.58 21.01
CA VAL A 177 -11.38 -26.49 21.70
C VAL A 177 -12.68 -26.12 20.98
N VAL A 178 -12.68 -26.07 19.65
CA VAL A 178 -13.89 -25.78 18.86
C VAL A 178 -14.93 -26.89 19.02
N ARG A 179 -14.51 -28.17 18.98
CA ARG A 179 -15.45 -29.29 19.14
C ARG A 179 -16.08 -29.36 20.52
N ARG A 180 -15.37 -28.93 21.57
CA ARG A 180 -15.92 -28.87 22.94
C ARG A 180 -16.96 -27.76 23.15
N ARG A 181 -16.93 -26.70 22.33
CA ARG A 181 -17.85 -25.56 22.44
C ARG A 181 -19.12 -25.71 21.60
N GLY A 182 -19.19 -26.72 20.73
CA GLY A 182 -20.39 -27.09 19.97
C GLY A 182 -21.23 -28.22 20.57
N ALA A 183 -20.92 -28.67 21.79
CA ALA A 183 -21.63 -29.73 22.51
C ALA A 183 -22.13 -29.29 23.90
N ALA A 184 -22.38 -27.98 24.07
CA ALA A 184 -23.04 -27.40 25.23
C ALA A 184 -24.30 -26.66 24.79
#